data_AF-A0AA85K6V6-F1
#
_entry.id   AF-A0AA85K6V6-F1
#
_cell.length_a   1.000
_cell.length_b   1.000
_cell.length_c   1.000
_cell.angle_alpha   90.00
_cell.angle_beta   90.00
_cell.angle_gamma   90.00
#
_symmetry.space_group_name_H-M   'P 1'
#
loop_
_entity.id
_entity.type
_entity.pdbx_description
1 polymer ?
#
loop_
_entity_poly.entity_id
_entity_poly.type
_entity_poly.pdbx_seq_one_letter_code
_entity_poly.pdbx_strand_id
1 'polypeptide(L)'
;MADKRPNEWVQLLLSRFDSQLPIRTGIHTAQSTQNMERNKECLVNVSKYKFSLVISGLTKMLQNIDSMQVYGPDAERNFCDSLLIVLETLEKCLTCQPHDTSRLDETILVKNLLQELFRVRNLVLNFMHLTSDNGKMYNQLLLLVSQVLYALSTQYFNAVFNRIPNCLALAAQDESNVDQANELELIQHLNLDIRKLSRLIVEICNRFRSLKKSTWLHLAVYLERAIWNWLENYPQEFDDLQKKPNDELADCCERLFDLFTSLCAESGRKKVLVWPLQMMLLVLCPKILEEINNAENGAPLSPEHQKKKQFLDEAISYNTACQYLSSLSLTEQQEEGEEEYNKQLFS
;
A
#
# COMPACT_ATOMS: atom_id res chain seq x y z
N MET A 1 -36.68 -21.66 -10.41
CA MET A 1 -35.79 -22.74 -10.93
C MET A 1 -34.80 -22.26 -12.00
N ALA A 2 -35.08 -21.19 -12.76
CA ALA A 2 -34.18 -20.69 -13.81
C ALA A 2 -32.84 -20.11 -13.29
N ASP A 3 -32.80 -19.50 -12.11
CA ASP A 3 -31.61 -18.82 -11.57
C ASP A 3 -30.58 -19.77 -10.91
N LYS A 4 -30.93 -21.04 -10.69
CA LYS A 4 -30.01 -22.03 -10.09
C LYS A 4 -28.94 -22.51 -11.08
N ARG A 5 -29.32 -22.72 -12.34
CA ARG A 5 -28.38 -23.22 -13.35
C ARG A 5 -27.22 -22.25 -13.59
N PRO A 6 -27.42 -20.93 -13.83
CA PRO A 6 -26.29 -20.02 -14.00
C PRO A 6 -25.29 -20.06 -12.85
N ASN A 7 -25.77 -20.10 -11.59
CA ASN A 7 -24.90 -20.15 -10.42
C ASN A 7 -24.12 -21.48 -10.32
N GLU A 8 -24.75 -22.62 -10.65
CA GLU A 8 -24.08 -23.93 -10.71
C GLU A 8 -22.94 -23.96 -11.73
N TRP A 9 -23.11 -23.31 -12.88
CA TRP A 9 -22.07 -23.25 -13.91
C TRP A 9 -20.88 -22.40 -13.47
N VAL A 10 -21.13 -21.28 -12.79
CA VAL A 10 -20.05 -20.48 -12.18
C VAL A 10 -19.31 -21.30 -11.12
N GLN A 11 -20.02 -22.07 -10.29
CA GLN A 11 -19.41 -22.94 -9.28
C GLN A 11 -18.56 -24.05 -9.90
N LEU A 12 -19.01 -24.68 -11.00
CA LEU A 12 -18.22 -25.66 -11.74
C LEU A 12 -16.96 -25.04 -12.36
N LEU A 13 -17.07 -23.82 -12.89
CA LEU A 13 -15.92 -23.08 -13.42
C LEU A 13 -14.90 -22.75 -12.32
N LEU A 14 -15.37 -22.25 -11.18
CA LEU A 14 -14.53 -22.01 -9.99
C LEU A 14 -13.86 -23.29 -9.50
N SER A 15 -14.60 -24.39 -9.39
CA SER A 15 -14.05 -25.69 -8.98
C SER A 15 -12.97 -26.20 -9.96
N ARG A 16 -13.20 -26.05 -11.28
CA ARG A 16 -12.19 -26.39 -12.29
C ARG A 16 -10.95 -25.52 -12.15
N PHE A 17 -11.13 -24.21 -11.98
CA PHE A 17 -10.03 -23.27 -11.79
C PHE A 17 -9.18 -23.62 -10.56
N ASP A 18 -9.80 -23.87 -9.40
CA ASP A 18 -9.09 -24.30 -8.18
C ASP A 18 -8.35 -25.64 -8.37
N SER A 19 -9.00 -26.62 -9.01
CA SER A 19 -8.41 -27.95 -9.21
C SER A 19 -7.15 -27.95 -10.09
N GLN A 20 -6.97 -26.90 -10.90
CA GLN A 20 -5.86 -26.76 -11.82
C GLN A 20 -4.73 -25.86 -11.28
N LEU A 21 -4.87 -25.31 -10.06
CA LEU A 21 -3.82 -24.47 -9.48
C LEU A 21 -2.51 -25.27 -9.28
N PRO A 22 -1.34 -24.65 -9.52
CA PRO A 22 -0.04 -25.32 -9.35
C PRO A 22 0.14 -26.04 -8.00
N ILE A 23 -0.42 -25.51 -6.91
CA ILE A 23 -0.37 -26.14 -5.59
C ILE A 23 -1.12 -27.48 -5.50
N ARG A 24 -2.05 -27.75 -6.44
CA ARG A 24 -2.82 -29.01 -6.52
C ARG A 24 -2.23 -30.00 -7.52
N THR A 25 -1.65 -29.50 -8.60
CA THR A 25 -1.22 -30.33 -9.74
C THR A 25 0.30 -30.46 -9.86
N GLY A 26 1.06 -29.60 -9.19
CA GLY A 26 2.50 -29.42 -9.42
C GLY A 26 2.80 -28.68 -10.73
N ILE A 27 3.94 -29.03 -11.33
CA ILE A 27 4.49 -28.39 -12.54
C ILE A 27 3.56 -28.61 -13.75
N HIS A 28 3.23 -27.53 -14.43
CA HIS A 28 2.28 -27.53 -15.56
C HIS A 28 2.95 -27.75 -16.92
N THR A 29 2.25 -28.49 -17.80
CA THR A 29 2.55 -28.52 -19.23
C THR A 29 2.02 -27.25 -19.92
N ALA A 30 2.55 -26.92 -21.11
CA ALA A 30 2.09 -25.76 -21.88
C ALA A 30 0.57 -25.76 -22.13
N GLN A 31 -0.03 -26.94 -22.34
CA GLN A 31 -1.48 -27.09 -22.51
C GLN A 31 -2.25 -26.78 -21.21
N SER A 32 -1.72 -27.20 -20.06
CA SER A 32 -2.33 -26.92 -18.76
C SER A 32 -2.31 -25.43 -18.44
N THR A 33 -1.19 -24.75 -18.71
CA THR A 33 -1.09 -23.29 -18.58
C THR A 33 -2.08 -22.55 -19.48
N GLN A 34 -2.23 -22.98 -20.74
CA GLN A 34 -3.21 -22.38 -21.65
C GLN A 34 -4.65 -22.57 -21.15
N ASN A 35 -4.97 -23.74 -20.59
CA ASN A 35 -6.29 -24.00 -20.02
C ASN A 35 -6.56 -23.14 -18.78
N MET A 36 -5.55 -22.93 -17.93
CA MET A 36 -5.63 -22.04 -16.78
C MET A 36 -5.96 -20.61 -17.18
N GLU A 37 -5.23 -20.05 -18.16
CA GLU A 37 -5.49 -18.68 -18.65
C GLU A 37 -6.90 -18.55 -19.26
N ARG A 38 -7.36 -19.54 -20.02
CA ARG A 38 -8.75 -19.56 -20.53
C ARG A 38 -9.79 -19.56 -19.41
N ASN A 39 -9.56 -20.33 -18.35
CA ASN A 39 -10.47 -20.35 -17.20
C ASN A 39 -10.46 -19.01 -16.46
N LYS A 40 -9.30 -18.39 -16.29
CA LYS A 40 -9.14 -17.04 -15.73
C LYS A 40 -9.90 -15.99 -16.54
N GLU A 41 -9.70 -15.93 -17.85
CA GLU A 41 -10.44 -15.03 -18.74
C GLU A 41 -11.95 -15.25 -18.65
N CYS A 42 -12.39 -16.52 -18.59
CA CYS A 42 -13.80 -16.86 -18.42
C CYS A 42 -14.35 -16.36 -17.08
N LEU A 43 -13.62 -16.55 -15.97
CA LEU A 43 -14.01 -16.04 -14.65
C LEU A 43 -14.10 -14.52 -14.64
N VAL A 44 -13.14 -13.82 -15.23
CA VAL A 44 -13.17 -12.35 -15.36
C VAL A 44 -14.41 -11.90 -16.13
N ASN A 45 -14.73 -12.56 -17.24
CA ASN A 45 -15.93 -12.21 -18.03
C ASN A 45 -17.23 -12.52 -17.28
N VAL A 46 -17.33 -13.66 -16.60
CA VAL A 46 -18.50 -14.05 -15.79
C VAL A 46 -18.67 -13.12 -14.59
N SER A 47 -17.56 -12.61 -14.02
CA SER A 47 -17.60 -11.69 -12.87
C SER A 47 -18.41 -10.42 -13.15
N LYS A 48 -18.51 -9.97 -14.41
CA LYS A 48 -19.31 -8.81 -14.81
C LYS A 48 -20.82 -8.98 -14.56
N TYR A 49 -21.28 -10.22 -14.43
CA TYR A 49 -22.69 -10.56 -14.25
C TYR A 49 -22.96 -11.25 -12.92
N LYS A 50 -21.97 -11.98 -12.38
CA LYS A 50 -22.07 -12.78 -11.15
C LYS A 50 -20.91 -12.43 -10.19
N PHE A 51 -20.66 -11.14 -10.01
CA PHE A 51 -19.53 -10.59 -9.25
C PHE A 51 -19.37 -11.22 -7.87
N SER A 52 -20.41 -11.12 -7.03
CA SER A 52 -20.35 -11.60 -5.65
C SER A 52 -20.00 -13.10 -5.57
N LEU A 53 -20.54 -13.91 -6.48
CA LEU A 53 -20.29 -15.35 -6.54
C LEU A 53 -18.84 -15.66 -6.95
N VAL A 54 -18.33 -14.95 -7.96
CA VAL A 54 -16.95 -15.14 -8.44
C VAL A 54 -15.94 -14.67 -7.39
N ILE A 55 -16.10 -13.47 -6.83
CA ILE A 55 -15.19 -12.96 -5.81
C ILE A 55 -15.23 -13.84 -4.56
N SER A 56 -16.41 -14.22 -4.07
CA SER A 56 -16.49 -15.14 -2.91
C SER A 56 -15.82 -16.48 -3.19
N GLY A 57 -15.93 -17.00 -4.41
CA GLY A 57 -15.24 -18.20 -4.85
C GLY A 57 -13.72 -18.05 -4.82
N LEU A 58 -13.19 -16.97 -5.38
CA LEU A 58 -11.76 -16.65 -5.39
C LEU A 58 -11.22 -16.37 -3.97
N THR A 59 -11.96 -15.65 -3.13
CA THR A 59 -11.63 -15.46 -1.70
C THR A 59 -11.54 -16.80 -0.97
N LYS A 60 -12.48 -17.73 -1.23
CA LYS A 60 -12.42 -19.08 -0.67
C LYS A 60 -11.22 -19.89 -1.18
N MET A 61 -10.78 -19.67 -2.41
CA MET A 61 -9.55 -20.30 -2.92
C MET A 61 -8.32 -19.81 -2.14
N LEU A 62 -8.20 -18.50 -1.87
CA LEU A 62 -7.12 -17.97 -1.03
C LEU A 62 -7.11 -18.65 0.36
N GLN A 63 -8.29 -18.82 0.97
CA GLN A 63 -8.45 -19.55 2.24
C GLN A 63 -7.99 -21.01 2.15
N ASN A 64 -8.39 -21.71 1.09
CA ASN A 64 -8.06 -23.12 0.92
C ASN A 64 -6.57 -23.34 0.64
N ILE A 65 -5.92 -22.44 -0.10
CA ILE A 65 -4.49 -22.52 -0.42
C ILE A 65 -3.66 -22.48 0.87
N ASP A 66 -4.09 -21.72 1.88
CA ASP A 66 -3.44 -21.64 3.19
C ASP A 66 -3.38 -22.97 3.95
N SER A 67 -4.44 -23.77 3.83
CA SER A 67 -4.52 -25.06 4.50
C SER A 67 -3.61 -26.12 3.89
N MET A 68 -2.94 -25.81 2.77
CA MET A 68 -2.05 -26.73 2.09
C MET A 68 -0.69 -26.77 2.78
N GLN A 69 -0.19 -27.98 3.00
CA GLN A 69 1.14 -28.16 3.54
C GLN A 69 2.20 -27.89 2.46
N VAL A 70 3.07 -26.91 2.72
CA VAL A 70 4.14 -26.49 1.80
C VAL A 70 5.47 -26.97 2.36
N TYR A 71 6.06 -27.99 1.72
CA TYR A 71 7.37 -28.53 2.11
C TYR A 71 8.31 -28.58 0.91
N GLY A 72 9.42 -27.87 1.02
CA GLY A 72 10.47 -27.83 0.00
C GLY A 72 10.24 -26.76 -1.09
N PRO A 73 11.30 -26.46 -1.86
CA PRO A 73 11.33 -25.31 -2.78
C PRO A 73 10.31 -25.42 -3.92
N ASP A 74 10.07 -26.63 -4.44
CA ASP A 74 9.09 -26.84 -5.51
C ASP A 74 7.65 -26.62 -5.02
N ALA A 75 7.33 -27.06 -3.79
CA ALA A 75 6.01 -26.84 -3.20
C ALA A 75 5.78 -25.35 -2.92
N GLU A 76 6.80 -24.64 -2.43
CA GLU A 76 6.75 -23.20 -2.17
C GLU A 76 6.55 -22.39 -3.45
N ARG A 77 7.25 -22.76 -4.52
CA ARG A 77 7.05 -22.16 -5.84
C ARG A 77 5.63 -22.37 -6.34
N ASN A 78 5.13 -23.61 -6.30
CA ASN A 78 3.76 -23.92 -6.71
C ASN A 78 2.71 -23.18 -5.85
N PHE A 79 2.98 -23.01 -4.56
CA PHE A 79 2.16 -22.22 -3.64
C PHE A 79 2.09 -20.75 -4.09
N CYS A 80 3.26 -20.13 -4.32
CA CYS A 80 3.35 -18.74 -4.74
C CYS A 80 2.75 -18.50 -6.13
N ASP A 81 3.01 -19.39 -7.09
CA ASP A 81 2.40 -19.33 -8.43
C ASP A 81 0.87 -19.43 -8.36
N SER A 82 0.33 -20.25 -7.45
CA SER A 82 -1.12 -20.35 -7.23
C SER A 82 -1.70 -19.06 -6.65
N LEU A 83 -1.01 -18.44 -5.70
CA LEU A 83 -1.41 -17.13 -5.15
C LEU A 83 -1.39 -16.05 -6.23
N LEU A 84 -0.35 -16.01 -7.07
CA LEU A 84 -0.25 -15.07 -8.20
C LEU A 84 -1.46 -15.21 -9.13
N ILE A 85 -1.78 -16.43 -9.56
CA ILE A 85 -2.91 -16.69 -10.46
C ILE A 85 -4.25 -16.22 -9.86
N VAL A 86 -4.51 -16.54 -8.58
CA VAL A 86 -5.77 -16.16 -7.92
C VAL A 86 -5.86 -14.65 -7.70
N LEU A 87 -4.79 -14.02 -7.24
CA LEU A 87 -4.74 -12.57 -6.99
C LEU A 87 -4.83 -11.77 -8.30
N GLU A 88 -4.19 -12.22 -9.39
CA GLU A 88 -4.32 -11.57 -10.72
C GLU A 88 -5.75 -11.68 -11.24
N THR A 89 -6.41 -12.81 -10.97
CA THR A 89 -7.80 -12.99 -11.35
C THR A 89 -8.72 -12.08 -10.53
N LEU A 90 -8.48 -11.94 -9.22
CA LEU A 90 -9.19 -11.02 -8.35
C LEU A 90 -9.03 -9.56 -8.80
N GLU A 91 -7.80 -9.13 -9.08
CA GLU A 91 -7.48 -7.79 -9.59
C GLU A 91 -8.29 -7.50 -10.86
N LYS A 92 -8.22 -8.37 -11.87
CA LYS A 92 -8.96 -8.20 -13.12
C LYS A 92 -10.48 -8.18 -12.91
N CYS A 93 -11.01 -9.01 -12.01
CA CYS A 93 -12.43 -8.98 -11.68
C CYS A 93 -12.84 -7.63 -11.04
N LEU A 94 -11.98 -7.06 -10.19
CA LEU A 94 -12.18 -5.77 -9.51
C LEU A 94 -11.85 -4.55 -10.38
N THR A 95 -11.19 -4.69 -11.51
CA THR A 95 -10.97 -3.55 -12.42
C THR A 95 -11.95 -3.54 -13.59
N CYS A 96 -12.55 -4.68 -13.93
CA CYS A 96 -13.44 -4.83 -15.08
C CYS A 96 -14.95 -4.77 -14.77
N GLN A 97 -15.39 -4.19 -13.63
CA GLN A 97 -16.83 -4.16 -13.29
C GLN A 97 -17.61 -3.07 -14.05
N PRO A 98 -18.86 -3.34 -14.45
CA PRO A 98 -19.79 -2.30 -14.90
C PRO A 98 -20.24 -1.42 -13.72
N HIS A 99 -20.54 -0.13 -13.97
CA HIS A 99 -20.85 0.86 -12.93
C HIS A 99 -22.14 0.60 -12.10
N ASP A 100 -22.98 -0.36 -12.50
CA ASP A 100 -24.35 -0.55 -11.99
C ASP A 100 -24.64 -1.97 -11.46
N THR A 101 -23.80 -2.52 -10.58
CA THR A 101 -24.13 -3.77 -9.85
C THR A 101 -24.84 -3.49 -8.52
N SER A 102 -25.93 -4.22 -8.27
CA SER A 102 -26.83 -4.08 -7.11
C SER A 102 -26.17 -4.45 -5.78
N ARG A 103 -26.32 -3.57 -4.78
CA ARG A 103 -25.38 -3.34 -3.66
C ARG A 103 -25.63 -4.05 -2.32
N LEU A 104 -26.42 -5.13 -2.27
CA LEU A 104 -26.96 -5.61 -0.99
C LEU A 104 -26.05 -6.55 -0.17
N ASP A 105 -25.00 -7.16 -0.75
CA ASP A 105 -24.09 -8.09 -0.04
C ASP A 105 -22.59 -7.68 -0.05
N GLU A 106 -22.28 -6.45 -0.49
CA GLU A 106 -20.90 -6.00 -0.74
C GLU A 106 -20.06 -5.87 0.53
N THR A 107 -20.66 -5.51 1.67
CA THR A 107 -19.91 -5.27 2.92
C THR A 107 -19.30 -6.56 3.49
N ILE A 108 -20.03 -7.68 3.40
CA ILE A 108 -19.54 -8.99 3.87
C ILE A 108 -18.46 -9.49 2.93
N LEU A 109 -18.66 -9.35 1.63
CA LEU A 109 -17.67 -9.70 0.61
C LEU A 109 -16.37 -8.91 0.81
N VAL A 110 -16.45 -7.58 0.94
CA VAL A 110 -15.29 -6.70 1.18
C VAL A 110 -14.60 -7.09 2.48
N LYS A 111 -15.36 -7.36 3.56
CA LYS A 111 -14.79 -7.83 4.83
C LYS A 111 -13.96 -9.09 4.64
N ASN A 112 -14.53 -10.11 4.02
CA ASN A 112 -13.90 -11.41 3.88
C ASN A 112 -12.68 -11.32 2.96
N LEU A 113 -12.79 -10.58 1.85
CA LEU A 113 -11.67 -10.39 0.94
C LEU A 113 -10.51 -9.61 1.59
N LEU A 114 -10.80 -8.51 2.30
CA LEU A 114 -9.76 -7.77 3.03
C LEU A 114 -9.01 -8.66 4.02
N GLN A 115 -9.74 -9.46 4.80
CA GLN A 115 -9.14 -10.40 5.74
C GLN A 115 -8.17 -11.38 5.06
N GLU A 116 -8.57 -11.95 3.91
CA GLU A 116 -7.69 -12.86 3.17
C GLU A 116 -6.49 -12.15 2.53
N LEU A 117 -6.64 -10.92 2.06
CA LEU A 117 -5.53 -10.15 1.48
C LEU A 117 -4.46 -9.83 2.52
N PHE A 118 -4.86 -9.39 3.72
CA PHE A 118 -3.91 -9.17 4.82
C PHE A 118 -3.25 -10.46 5.28
N ARG A 119 -4.00 -11.57 5.33
CA ARG A 119 -3.44 -12.88 5.66
C ARG A 119 -2.39 -13.32 4.65
N VAL A 120 -2.71 -13.26 3.35
CA VAL A 120 -1.76 -13.61 2.27
C VAL A 120 -0.52 -12.72 2.34
N ARG A 121 -0.69 -11.41 2.55
CA ARG A 121 0.42 -10.47 2.71
C ARG A 121 1.35 -10.87 3.86
N ASN A 122 0.79 -11.11 5.05
CA ASN A 122 1.55 -11.50 6.24
C ASN A 122 2.27 -12.83 6.03
N LEU A 123 1.62 -13.79 5.37
CA LEU A 123 2.23 -15.07 5.02
C LEU A 123 3.42 -14.90 4.06
N VAL A 124 3.29 -14.06 3.03
CA VAL A 124 4.38 -13.76 2.08
C VAL A 124 5.55 -13.05 2.77
N LEU A 125 5.28 -12.10 3.67
CA LEU A 125 6.33 -11.48 4.49
C LEU A 125 7.05 -12.50 5.36
N ASN A 126 6.31 -13.40 6.00
CA ASN A 126 6.90 -14.46 6.82
C ASN A 126 7.82 -15.35 5.99
N PHE A 127 7.40 -15.74 4.78
CA PHE A 127 8.30 -16.46 3.86
C PHE A 127 9.54 -15.63 3.51
N MET A 128 9.40 -14.36 3.14
CA MET A 128 10.57 -13.50 2.87
C MET A 128 11.58 -13.43 4.03
N HIS A 129 11.10 -13.42 5.27
CA HIS A 129 11.96 -13.38 6.44
C HIS A 129 12.65 -14.73 6.72
N LEU A 130 12.03 -15.85 6.34
CA LEU A 130 12.55 -17.20 6.58
C LEU A 130 13.42 -17.71 5.42
N THR A 131 13.11 -17.32 4.19
CA THR A 131 13.71 -17.80 2.94
C THR A 131 14.00 -16.62 2.01
N SER A 132 15.27 -16.30 1.80
CA SER A 132 15.67 -15.15 0.96
C SER A 132 15.81 -15.48 -0.54
N ASP A 133 15.77 -16.76 -0.91
CA ASP A 133 16.17 -17.23 -2.24
C ASP A 133 15.19 -16.80 -3.36
N ASN A 134 13.94 -16.48 -3.00
CA ASN A 134 12.86 -16.14 -3.93
C ASN A 134 12.35 -14.69 -3.82
N GLY A 135 13.19 -13.75 -3.34
CA GLY A 135 12.83 -12.35 -3.08
C GLY A 135 12.00 -11.66 -4.18
N LYS A 136 12.30 -11.89 -5.46
CA LYS A 136 11.54 -11.29 -6.58
C LYS A 136 10.08 -11.75 -6.63
N MET A 137 9.83 -13.03 -6.42
CA MET A 137 8.49 -13.63 -6.48
C MET A 137 7.61 -13.11 -5.35
N TYR A 138 8.16 -13.02 -4.14
CA TYR A 138 7.44 -12.48 -2.99
C TYR A 138 7.11 -10.99 -3.16
N ASN A 139 8.03 -10.19 -3.70
CA ASN A 139 7.75 -8.79 -4.02
C ASN A 139 6.63 -8.65 -5.06
N GLN A 140 6.59 -9.52 -6.07
CA GLN A 140 5.50 -9.55 -7.04
C GLN A 140 4.15 -9.88 -6.37
N LEU A 141 4.13 -10.84 -5.44
CA LEU A 141 2.93 -11.17 -4.66
C LEU A 141 2.46 -9.98 -3.81
N LEU A 142 3.37 -9.30 -3.11
CA LEU A 142 3.04 -8.12 -2.30
C LEU A 142 2.51 -6.97 -3.16
N LEU A 143 3.12 -6.72 -4.32
CA LEU A 143 2.64 -5.73 -5.29
C LEU A 143 1.22 -6.07 -5.75
N LEU A 144 0.97 -7.34 -6.05
CA LEU A 144 -0.34 -7.77 -6.52
C LEU A 144 -1.40 -7.68 -5.42
N VAL A 145 -1.07 -8.01 -4.17
CA VAL A 145 -1.97 -7.74 -3.03
C VAL A 145 -2.31 -6.25 -2.94
N SER A 146 -1.32 -5.37 -3.07
CA SER A 146 -1.53 -3.92 -3.11
C SER A 146 -2.48 -3.50 -4.24
N GLN A 147 -2.32 -4.06 -5.43
CA GLN A 147 -3.18 -3.78 -6.59
C GLN A 147 -4.63 -4.24 -6.36
N VAL A 148 -4.82 -5.42 -5.76
CA VAL A 148 -6.16 -5.91 -5.40
C VAL A 148 -6.81 -5.02 -4.34
N LEU A 149 -6.07 -4.59 -3.31
CA LEU A 149 -6.55 -3.64 -2.30
C LEU A 149 -6.95 -2.28 -2.92
N TYR A 150 -6.14 -1.77 -3.84
CA TYR A 150 -6.41 -0.53 -4.57
C TYR A 150 -7.67 -0.66 -5.42
N ALA A 151 -7.80 -1.72 -6.22
CA ALA A 151 -8.99 -1.98 -7.03
C ALA A 151 -10.25 -2.13 -6.17
N LEU A 152 -10.15 -2.84 -5.03
CA LEU A 152 -11.25 -2.99 -4.08
C LEU A 152 -11.68 -1.65 -3.49
N SER A 153 -10.73 -0.80 -3.10
CA SER A 153 -11.01 0.54 -2.55
C SER A 153 -11.59 1.50 -3.59
N THR A 154 -11.27 1.31 -4.88
CA THR A 154 -11.83 2.10 -5.98
C THR A 154 -13.33 1.84 -6.12
N GLN A 155 -13.75 0.58 -6.00
CA GLN A 155 -15.14 0.19 -6.14
C GLN A 155 -15.96 0.38 -4.85
N TYR A 156 -15.39 0.00 -3.71
CA TYR A 156 -16.10 -0.09 -2.42
C TYR A 156 -15.47 0.79 -1.35
N PHE A 157 -15.12 2.02 -1.73
CA PHE A 157 -14.35 2.93 -0.87
C PHE A 157 -14.90 3.02 0.55
N ASN A 158 -16.20 3.26 0.73
CA ASN A 158 -16.77 3.41 2.09
C ASN A 158 -16.65 2.12 2.92
N ALA A 159 -16.87 0.95 2.32
CA ALA A 159 -16.78 -0.32 3.04
C ALA A 159 -15.33 -0.63 3.48
N VAL A 160 -14.36 -0.27 2.63
CA VAL A 160 -12.92 -0.40 2.92
C VAL A 160 -12.48 0.67 3.93
N PHE A 161 -12.78 1.94 3.68
CA PHE A 161 -12.37 3.08 4.51
C PHE A 161 -12.93 2.99 5.94
N ASN A 162 -14.15 2.49 6.13
CA ASN A 162 -14.76 2.33 7.46
C ASN A 162 -14.01 1.32 8.36
N ARG A 163 -12.98 0.62 7.85
CA ARG A 163 -12.04 -0.15 8.67
C ARG A 163 -11.07 0.73 9.44
N ILE A 164 -10.61 1.82 8.85
CA ILE A 164 -9.54 2.65 9.41
C ILE A 164 -9.89 3.21 10.79
N PRO A 165 -11.07 3.79 11.05
CA PRO A 165 -11.41 4.27 12.39
C PRO A 165 -11.38 3.17 13.46
N ASN A 166 -11.81 1.95 13.10
CA ASN A 166 -11.77 0.80 13.99
C ASN A 166 -10.33 0.35 14.26
N CYS A 167 -9.49 0.27 13.23
CA CYS A 167 -8.07 -0.04 13.37
C CYS A 167 -7.33 1.00 14.22
N LEU A 168 -7.63 2.30 14.05
CA LEU A 168 -7.08 3.37 14.88
C LEU A 168 -7.51 3.24 16.34
N ALA A 169 -8.78 2.89 16.59
CA ALA A 169 -9.29 2.66 17.93
C ALA A 169 -8.64 1.45 18.61
N LEU A 170 -8.41 0.36 17.86
CA LEU A 170 -7.73 -0.84 18.35
C LEU A 170 -6.23 -0.60 18.60
N ALA A 171 -5.57 0.17 17.73
CA ALA A 171 -4.15 0.53 17.90
C ALA A 171 -3.90 1.44 19.11
N ALA A 172 -4.94 2.09 19.64
CA ALA A 172 -4.89 2.81 20.91
C ALA A 172 -5.00 1.88 22.15
N GLN A 173 -5.45 0.62 21.97
CA GLN A 173 -5.62 -0.37 23.04
C GLN A 173 -4.39 -1.30 23.17
N ASP A 174 -4.37 -2.17 24.19
CA ASP A 174 -3.18 -2.98 24.54
C ASP A 174 -2.85 -4.16 23.61
N GLU A 175 -1.64 -4.73 23.75
CA GLU A 175 -0.91 -5.58 22.78
C GLU A 175 -1.58 -6.90 22.32
N SER A 176 -2.80 -7.21 22.74
CA SER A 176 -3.49 -8.43 22.29
C SER A 176 -3.98 -8.38 20.84
N ASN A 177 -3.94 -7.20 20.19
CA ASN A 177 -4.54 -6.95 18.86
C ASN A 177 -3.53 -6.51 17.78
N VAL A 178 -2.26 -6.94 17.87
CA VAL A 178 -1.18 -6.53 16.95
C VAL A 178 -1.56 -6.77 15.48
N ASP A 179 -2.17 -7.91 15.15
CA ASP A 179 -2.55 -8.25 13.78
C ASP A 179 -3.59 -7.29 13.18
N GLN A 180 -4.55 -6.83 13.99
CA GLN A 180 -5.57 -5.87 13.54
C GLN A 180 -5.06 -4.43 13.51
N ALA A 181 -4.08 -4.10 14.34
CA ALA A 181 -3.37 -2.82 14.27
C ALA A 181 -2.50 -2.73 13.00
N ASN A 182 -1.96 -3.86 12.53
CA ASN A 182 -1.22 -3.95 11.27
C ASN A 182 -2.12 -3.70 10.04
N GLU A 183 -3.44 -3.86 10.16
CA GLU A 183 -4.38 -3.46 9.10
C GLU A 183 -4.40 -1.94 8.85
N LEU A 184 -3.80 -1.10 9.72
CA LEU A 184 -3.59 0.33 9.40
C LEU A 184 -2.75 0.54 8.14
N GLU A 185 -1.95 -0.44 7.75
CA GLU A 185 -1.24 -0.45 6.47
C GLU A 185 -2.19 -0.33 5.27
N LEU A 186 -3.47 -0.69 5.42
CA LEU A 186 -4.51 -0.48 4.41
C LEU A 186 -4.44 0.93 3.80
N ILE A 187 -4.12 1.94 4.62
CA ILE A 187 -4.02 3.34 4.24
C ILE A 187 -3.16 3.54 2.98
N GLN A 188 -2.00 2.88 2.91
CA GLN A 188 -1.07 3.09 1.80
C GLN A 188 -1.55 2.48 0.48
N HIS A 189 -2.55 1.59 0.53
CA HIS A 189 -3.07 0.88 -0.64
C HIS A 189 -4.39 1.46 -1.16
N LEU A 190 -4.92 2.50 -0.52
CA LEU A 190 -6.20 3.08 -0.89
C LEU A 190 -6.11 3.94 -2.14
N ASN A 191 -7.16 3.86 -2.95
CA ASN A 191 -7.43 4.84 -3.99
C ASN A 191 -8.06 6.11 -3.38
N LEU A 192 -7.23 7.12 -3.16
CA LEU A 192 -7.60 8.40 -2.56
C LEU A 192 -7.60 9.50 -3.61
N ASP A 193 -8.74 10.14 -3.82
CA ASP A 193 -8.81 11.49 -4.37
C ASP A 193 -8.59 12.52 -3.25
N ILE A 194 -8.44 13.80 -3.59
CA ILE A 194 -8.12 14.85 -2.62
C ILE A 194 -9.14 14.97 -1.48
N ARG A 195 -10.42 14.68 -1.75
CA ARG A 195 -11.48 14.73 -0.72
C ARG A 195 -11.37 13.55 0.23
N LYS A 196 -11.10 12.35 -0.30
CA LYS A 196 -10.86 11.14 0.51
C LYS A 196 -9.58 11.26 1.34
N LEU A 197 -8.53 11.85 0.77
CA LEU A 197 -7.27 12.12 1.47
C LEU A 197 -7.48 13.11 2.61
N SER A 198 -8.18 14.22 2.38
CA SER A 198 -8.54 15.18 3.43
C SER A 198 -9.31 14.50 4.57
N ARG A 199 -10.33 13.69 4.25
CA ARG A 199 -11.10 12.91 5.23
C ARG A 199 -10.22 11.96 6.04
N LEU A 200 -9.24 11.31 5.40
CA LEU A 200 -8.28 10.43 6.08
C LEU A 200 -7.42 11.19 7.08
N ILE A 201 -6.85 12.33 6.66
CA ILE A 201 -5.98 13.16 7.51
C ILE A 201 -6.76 13.63 8.74
N VAL A 202 -8.00 14.09 8.57
CA VAL A 202 -8.89 14.49 9.68
C VAL A 202 -9.13 13.34 10.66
N GLU A 203 -9.42 12.14 10.18
CA GLU A 203 -9.63 10.97 11.04
C GLU A 203 -8.38 10.64 11.87
N ILE A 204 -7.20 10.67 11.23
CA ILE A 204 -5.92 10.47 11.91
C ILE A 204 -5.69 11.56 12.96
N CYS A 205 -5.88 12.84 12.62
CA CYS A 205 -5.75 13.96 13.57
C CYS A 205 -6.64 13.81 14.81
N ASN A 206 -7.84 13.26 14.65
CA ASN A 206 -8.80 13.08 15.74
C ASN A 206 -8.42 11.94 16.69
N ARG A 207 -7.69 10.93 16.20
CA ARG A 207 -7.25 9.78 17.00
C ARG A 207 -5.78 9.86 17.42
N PHE A 208 -5.00 10.77 16.86
CA PHE A 208 -3.55 10.79 16.98
C PHE A 208 -3.06 10.67 18.43
N ARG A 209 -3.62 11.48 19.35
CA ARG A 209 -3.16 11.54 20.75
C ARG A 209 -3.40 10.27 21.55
N SER A 210 -4.33 9.41 21.13
CA SER A 210 -4.59 8.13 21.82
C SER A 210 -3.71 6.98 21.34
N LEU A 211 -2.98 7.14 20.25
CA LEU A 211 -2.19 6.05 19.67
C LEU A 211 -0.86 5.86 20.39
N LYS A 212 -0.29 4.67 20.25
CA LYS A 212 1.03 4.33 20.78
C LYS A 212 2.16 4.89 19.92
N LYS A 213 3.35 5.04 20.52
CA LYS A 213 4.57 5.53 19.85
C LYS A 213 4.96 4.74 18.60
N SER A 214 4.83 3.42 18.64
CA SER A 214 5.10 2.56 17.48
C SER A 214 4.11 2.79 16.35
N THR A 215 2.83 2.99 16.65
CA THR A 215 1.77 3.23 15.66
C THR A 215 2.00 4.53 14.89
N TRP A 216 2.44 5.60 15.56
CA TRP A 216 2.72 6.87 14.90
C TRP A 216 3.76 6.76 13.79
N LEU A 217 4.84 6.01 14.03
CA LEU A 217 5.90 5.83 13.02
C LEU A 217 5.40 5.04 11.80
N HIS A 218 4.60 4.00 12.01
CA HIS A 218 3.98 3.27 10.90
C HIS A 218 2.99 4.13 10.12
N LEU A 219 2.16 4.91 10.81
CA LEU A 219 1.25 5.87 10.17
C LEU A 219 2.00 6.91 9.35
N ALA A 220 3.18 7.35 9.79
CA ALA A 220 4.00 8.27 9.02
C ALA A 220 4.35 7.69 7.64
N VAL A 221 4.81 6.44 7.61
CA VAL A 221 5.15 5.71 6.37
C VAL A 221 3.92 5.47 5.51
N TYR A 222 2.83 4.97 6.10
CA TYR A 222 1.63 4.63 5.32
C TYR A 222 0.96 5.85 4.70
N LEU A 223 0.89 6.96 5.44
CA LEU A 223 0.30 8.19 4.94
C LEU A 223 1.20 8.88 3.92
N GLU A 224 2.52 8.85 4.10
CA GLU A 224 3.47 9.34 3.09
C GLU A 224 3.28 8.62 1.76
N ARG A 225 3.24 7.29 1.78
CA ARG A 225 2.96 6.47 0.60
C ARG A 225 1.58 6.76 0.00
N ALA A 226 0.56 6.96 0.84
CA ALA A 226 -0.78 7.28 0.37
C ALA A 226 -0.84 8.64 -0.36
N ILE A 227 -0.12 9.66 0.12
CA ILE A 227 -0.03 10.97 -0.55
C ILE A 227 0.75 10.84 -1.87
N TRP A 228 1.84 10.07 -1.89
CA TRP A 228 2.55 9.76 -3.14
C TRP A 228 1.66 9.07 -4.17
N ASN A 229 0.93 8.05 -3.75
CA ASN A 229 -0.01 7.36 -4.63
C ASN A 229 -1.09 8.31 -5.15
N TRP A 230 -1.58 9.27 -4.35
CA TRP A 230 -2.49 10.30 -4.84
C TRP A 230 -1.83 11.18 -5.91
N LEU A 231 -0.60 11.64 -5.71
CA LEU A 231 0.13 12.43 -6.73
C LEU A 231 0.30 11.67 -8.05
N GLU A 232 0.62 10.38 -7.97
CA GLU A 232 0.82 9.53 -9.16
C GLU A 232 -0.51 9.26 -9.91
N ASN A 233 -1.59 9.01 -9.18
CA ASN A 233 -2.88 8.63 -9.78
C ASN A 233 -3.76 9.83 -10.14
N TYR A 234 -3.57 10.98 -9.49
CA TYR A 234 -4.38 12.20 -9.64
C TYR A 234 -3.53 13.47 -9.85
N PRO A 235 -2.57 13.50 -10.80
CA PRO A 235 -1.70 14.66 -11.00
C PRO A 235 -2.47 15.95 -11.33
N GLN A 236 -3.64 15.82 -11.98
CA GLN A 236 -4.50 16.96 -12.28
C GLN A 236 -5.10 17.61 -11.00
N GLU A 237 -5.44 16.80 -9.99
CA GLU A 237 -5.92 17.34 -8.71
C GLU A 237 -4.81 18.09 -7.97
N PHE A 238 -3.55 17.65 -8.12
CA PHE A 238 -2.40 18.37 -7.60
C PHE A 238 -2.22 19.72 -8.29
N ASP A 239 -2.25 19.76 -9.63
CA ASP A 239 -2.18 21.01 -10.39
C ASP A 239 -3.28 21.99 -10.00
N ASP A 240 -4.50 21.49 -9.79
CA ASP A 240 -5.63 22.29 -9.33
C ASP A 240 -5.42 22.81 -7.91
N LEU A 241 -4.89 21.98 -7.00
CA LEU A 241 -4.57 22.38 -5.63
C LEU A 241 -3.51 23.50 -5.59
N GLN A 242 -2.49 23.43 -6.44
CA GLN A 242 -1.46 24.47 -6.53
C GLN A 242 -2.03 25.81 -7.03
N LYS A 243 -3.01 25.79 -7.94
CA LYS A 243 -3.66 27.01 -8.47
C LYS A 243 -4.75 27.54 -7.55
N LYS A 244 -5.47 26.64 -6.88
CA LYS A 244 -6.60 26.94 -5.99
C LYS A 244 -6.38 26.21 -4.66
N PRO A 245 -5.61 26.82 -3.75
CA PRO A 245 -5.34 26.24 -2.44
C PRO A 245 -6.64 25.95 -1.67
N ASN A 246 -6.65 24.86 -0.93
CA ASN A 246 -7.77 24.45 -0.08
C ASN A 246 -7.40 24.69 1.40
N ASP A 247 -8.04 25.67 2.03
CA ASP A 247 -7.74 26.07 3.40
C ASP A 247 -8.13 24.99 4.43
N GLU A 248 -9.24 24.27 4.23
CA GLU A 248 -9.64 23.17 5.13
C GLU A 248 -8.63 22.00 5.10
N LEU A 249 -8.10 21.69 3.91
CA LEU A 249 -7.03 20.71 3.77
C LEU A 249 -5.75 21.21 4.43
N ALA A 250 -5.38 22.48 4.21
CA ALA A 250 -4.19 23.07 4.81
C ALA A 250 -4.25 22.98 6.34
N ASP A 251 -5.36 23.40 6.95
CA ASP A 251 -5.58 23.35 8.40
C ASP A 251 -5.35 21.94 8.98
N CYS A 252 -5.86 20.90 8.32
CA CYS A 252 -5.69 19.53 8.80
C CYS A 252 -4.27 18.98 8.58
N CYS A 253 -3.61 19.35 7.47
CA CYS A 253 -2.21 19.02 7.20
C CYS A 253 -1.28 19.70 8.21
N GLU A 254 -1.49 20.98 8.51
CA GLU A 254 -0.72 21.73 9.51
C GLU A 254 -0.88 21.13 10.90
N ARG A 255 -2.12 20.84 11.29
CA ARG A 255 -2.40 20.18 12.57
C ARG A 255 -1.67 18.84 12.68
N LEU A 256 -1.68 18.02 11.62
CA LEU A 256 -0.98 16.73 11.63
C LEU A 256 0.55 16.92 11.67
N PHE A 257 1.09 17.88 10.93
CA PHE A 257 2.50 18.25 10.94
C PHE A 257 2.96 18.62 12.36
N ASP A 258 2.20 19.45 13.06
CA ASP A 258 2.53 19.89 14.42
C ASP A 258 2.43 18.75 15.44
N LEU A 259 1.47 17.84 15.27
CA LEU A 259 1.36 16.62 16.08
C LEU A 259 2.61 15.74 15.96
N PHE A 260 3.10 15.51 14.75
CA PHE A 260 4.35 14.76 14.53
C PHE A 260 5.60 15.52 15.00
N THR A 261 5.63 16.84 14.83
CA THR A 261 6.72 17.69 15.34
C THR A 261 6.81 17.59 16.86
N SER A 262 5.67 17.70 17.55
CA SER A 262 5.59 17.57 19.01
C SER A 262 6.00 16.18 19.47
N LEU A 263 5.66 15.14 18.71
CA LEU A 263 6.06 13.77 19.03
C LEU A 263 7.58 13.57 19.00
N CYS A 264 8.23 14.12 17.98
CA CYS A 264 9.65 13.88 17.72
C CYS A 264 10.56 14.96 18.34
N ALA A 265 10.01 15.89 19.13
CA ALA A 265 10.75 17.00 19.74
C ALA A 265 11.98 16.54 20.54
N GLU A 266 11.90 15.40 21.22
CA GLU A 266 12.94 14.87 22.10
C GLU A 266 13.89 13.85 21.42
N SER A 267 13.68 13.50 20.14
CA SER A 267 14.44 12.41 19.50
C SER A 267 14.80 12.71 18.04
N GLY A 268 16.05 13.11 17.81
CA GLY A 268 16.59 13.40 16.47
C GLY A 268 16.46 12.24 15.48
N ARG A 269 16.69 10.98 15.92
CA ARG A 269 16.52 9.80 15.04
C ARG A 269 15.08 9.61 14.56
N LYS A 270 14.09 9.87 15.43
CA LYS A 270 12.67 9.74 15.07
C LYS A 270 12.19 10.87 14.18
N LYS A 271 12.80 12.07 14.29
CA LYS A 271 12.54 13.18 13.38
C LYS A 271 12.78 12.75 11.93
N VAL A 272 13.95 12.21 11.63
CA VAL A 272 14.32 11.77 10.26
C VAL A 272 13.33 10.75 9.67
N LEU A 273 12.75 9.87 10.50
CA LEU A 273 11.76 8.88 10.04
C LEU A 273 10.40 9.48 9.67
N VAL A 274 10.01 10.62 10.26
CA VAL A 274 8.72 11.28 9.99
C VAL A 274 8.83 12.41 8.98
N TRP A 275 10.05 12.88 8.70
CA TRP A 275 10.32 13.95 7.75
C TRP A 275 9.73 13.73 6.35
N PRO A 276 9.78 12.53 5.75
CA PRO A 276 9.14 12.30 4.46
C PRO A 276 7.64 12.66 4.49
N LEU A 277 6.90 12.19 5.51
CA LEU A 277 5.50 12.58 5.66
C LEU A 277 5.35 14.10 5.87
N GLN A 278 6.17 14.71 6.72
CA GLN A 278 6.10 16.14 7.00
C GLN A 278 6.34 17.00 5.75
N MET A 279 7.26 16.58 4.87
CA MET A 279 7.43 17.19 3.55
C MET A 279 6.18 17.04 2.69
N MET A 280 5.61 15.84 2.62
CA MET A 280 4.39 15.59 1.83
C MET A 280 3.20 16.41 2.33
N LEU A 281 3.06 16.61 3.65
CA LEU A 281 2.02 17.46 4.22
C LEU A 281 2.21 18.93 3.81
N LEU A 282 3.45 19.44 3.74
CA LEU A 282 3.71 20.80 3.26
C LEU A 282 3.44 20.95 1.76
N VAL A 283 3.72 19.93 0.95
CA VAL A 283 3.38 19.90 -0.49
C VAL A 283 1.88 20.06 -0.73
N LEU A 284 1.04 19.59 0.19
CA LEU A 284 -0.41 19.79 0.17
C LEU A 284 -0.84 21.20 0.61
N CYS A 285 0.08 22.04 1.09
CA CYS A 285 -0.17 23.39 1.62
C CYS A 285 0.60 24.47 0.82
N PRO A 286 0.22 24.74 -0.45
CA PRO A 286 0.97 25.64 -1.33
C PRO A 286 1.16 27.06 -0.77
N LYS A 287 0.15 27.62 -0.08
CA LYS A 287 0.25 28.95 0.54
C LYS A 287 1.37 29.04 1.59
N ILE A 288 1.56 27.97 2.37
CA ILE A 288 2.59 27.92 3.42
C ILE A 288 3.97 27.87 2.77
N LEU A 289 4.14 27.04 1.74
CA LEU A 289 5.40 26.95 0.99
C LEU A 289 5.73 28.28 0.30
N GLU A 290 4.74 28.93 -0.30
CA GLU A 290 4.90 30.25 -0.91
C GLU A 290 5.30 31.31 0.11
N GLU A 291 4.67 31.33 1.29
CA GLU A 291 5.03 32.27 2.36
C GLU A 291 6.47 32.04 2.87
N ILE A 292 6.86 30.79 3.07
CA ILE A 292 8.22 30.44 3.49
C ILE A 292 9.25 30.89 2.43
N ASN A 293 8.98 30.62 1.15
CA ASN A 293 9.84 31.04 0.03
C ASN A 293 9.92 32.58 -0.08
N ASN A 294 8.81 33.28 0.12
CA ASN A 294 8.80 34.75 0.12
C ASN A 294 9.57 35.32 1.32
N ALA A 295 9.54 34.64 2.47
CA ALA A 295 10.30 35.05 3.64
C ALA A 295 11.83 34.92 3.46
N GLU A 296 12.31 34.04 2.59
CA GLU A 296 13.72 34.03 2.17
C GLU A 296 14.12 35.30 1.42
N ASN A 297 13.15 35.93 0.74
CA ASN A 297 13.32 37.18 0.01
C ASN A 297 13.03 38.43 0.88
N GLY A 298 12.90 38.27 2.20
CA GLY A 298 12.72 39.36 3.16
C GLY A 298 11.26 39.73 3.49
N ALA A 299 10.28 38.94 3.00
CA ALA A 299 8.88 39.09 3.44
C ALA A 299 8.70 38.65 4.91
N PRO A 300 7.70 39.19 5.62
CA PRO A 300 7.37 38.70 6.97
C PRO A 300 6.87 37.25 6.90
N LEU A 301 7.28 36.43 7.87
CA LEU A 301 6.81 35.07 8.06
C LEU A 301 5.91 34.99 9.30
N SER A 302 4.78 34.32 9.18
CA SER A 302 3.85 34.08 10.28
C SER A 302 4.53 33.24 11.38
N PRO A 303 4.34 33.57 12.67
CA PRO A 303 4.93 32.81 13.77
C PRO A 303 4.58 31.32 13.75
N GLU A 304 3.39 30.98 13.25
CA GLU A 304 2.87 29.62 13.11
C GLU A 304 3.62 28.80 12.04
N HIS A 305 4.26 29.48 11.07
CA HIS A 305 5.03 28.87 9.99
C HIS A 305 6.54 28.83 10.27
N GLN A 306 7.01 29.46 11.35
CA GLN A 306 8.43 29.47 11.73
C GLN A 306 9.00 28.05 11.93
N LYS A 307 8.22 27.15 12.57
CA LYS A 307 8.63 25.76 12.79
C LYS A 307 8.71 24.97 11.48
N LYS A 308 7.82 25.27 10.53
CA LYS A 308 7.75 24.62 9.22
C LYS A 308 8.94 25.04 8.35
N LYS A 309 9.32 26.32 8.40
CA LYS A 309 10.56 26.83 7.81
C LYS A 309 11.80 26.16 8.40
N GLN A 310 11.92 26.15 9.74
CA GLN A 310 13.06 25.49 10.41
C GLN A 310 13.19 24.01 10.00
N PHE A 311 12.07 23.31 9.93
CA PHE A 311 12.05 21.93 9.44
C PHE A 311 12.53 21.81 7.99
N LEU A 312 12.09 22.68 7.07
CA LEU A 312 12.54 22.67 5.68
C LEU A 312 14.05 22.91 5.58
N ASP A 313 14.58 23.89 6.33
CA ASP A 313 16.01 24.20 6.38
C ASP A 313 16.82 22.98 6.87
N GLU A 314 16.36 22.32 7.96
CA GLU A 314 16.97 21.09 8.49
C GLU A 314 16.93 19.94 7.47
N ALA A 315 15.79 19.74 6.81
CA ALA A 315 15.59 18.66 5.85
C ALA A 315 16.45 18.83 4.59
N ILE A 316 16.54 20.06 4.06
CA ILE A 316 17.39 20.39 2.90
C ILE A 316 18.86 20.18 3.25
N SER A 317 19.30 20.69 4.42
CA SER A 317 20.68 20.52 4.88
C SER A 317 21.05 19.05 5.05
N TYR A 318 20.14 18.24 5.60
CA TYR A 318 20.37 16.81 5.77
C TYR A 318 20.45 16.07 4.43
N ASN A 319 19.53 16.34 3.51
CA ASN A 319 19.55 15.70 2.19
C ASN A 319 20.83 16.05 1.41
N THR A 320 21.25 17.32 1.47
CA THR A 320 22.51 17.77 0.86
C THR A 320 23.71 17.05 1.48
N ALA A 321 23.74 16.90 2.81
CA ALA A 321 24.79 16.17 3.50
C ALA A 321 24.80 14.67 3.13
N CYS A 322 23.64 14.03 3.03
CA CYS A 322 23.52 12.64 2.59
C CYS A 322 23.99 12.43 1.15
N GLN A 323 23.65 13.35 0.24
CA GLN A 323 24.11 13.32 -1.15
C GLN A 323 25.65 13.48 -1.22
N TYR A 324 26.21 14.41 -0.44
CA TYR A 324 27.65 14.61 -0.36
C TYR A 324 28.39 13.38 0.20
N LEU A 325 27.91 12.80 1.31
CA LEU A 325 28.49 11.58 1.88
C LEU A 325 28.39 10.38 0.92
N SER A 326 27.28 10.25 0.19
CA SER A 326 27.13 9.22 -0.85
C SER A 326 28.14 9.43 -1.99
N SER A 327 28.37 10.68 -2.41
CA SER A 327 29.38 11.00 -3.43
C SER A 327 30.80 10.70 -2.97
N LEU A 328 31.13 10.97 -1.70
CA LEU A 328 32.44 10.64 -1.12
C LEU A 328 32.70 9.14 -1.07
N SER A 329 31.69 8.35 -0.66
CA SER A 329 31.82 6.89 -0.65
C SER A 329 31.99 6.29 -2.04
N LEU A 330 31.44 6.92 -3.08
CA LEU A 330 31.63 6.50 -4.48
C LEU A 330 33.04 6.87 -4.98
N THR A 331 33.58 8.01 -4.59
CA THR A 331 34.97 8.40 -4.94
C THR A 331 36.02 7.55 -4.22
N GLU A 332 35.83 7.22 -2.95
CA GLU A 332 36.74 6.33 -2.20
C GLU A 332 36.79 4.93 -2.84
N GLN A 333 35.65 4.39 -3.30
CA GLN A 333 35.59 3.12 -4.01
C GLN A 333 36.25 3.16 -5.40
N GLN A 334 36.28 4.33 -6.05
CA GLN A 334 36.97 4.53 -7.33
C GLN A 334 38.50 4.63 -7.15
N GLU A 335 38.96 5.33 -6.11
CA GLU A 335 40.38 5.44 -5.79
C GLU A 335 41.00 4.10 -5.34
N GLU A 336 40.28 3.31 -4.53
CA GLU A 336 40.72 1.95 -4.17
C GLU A 336 40.81 1.03 -5.40
N GLY A 337 39.86 1.15 -6.35
CA GLY A 337 39.88 0.40 -7.60
C GLY A 337 41.03 0.80 -8.53
N GLU A 338 41.39 2.08 -8.60
CA GLU A 338 42.54 2.56 -9.38
C GLU A 338 43.88 2.17 -8.74
N GLU A 339 43.99 2.18 -7.40
CA GLU A 339 45.18 1.69 -6.70
C GLU A 339 45.41 0.18 -6.92
N GLU A 340 44.34 -0.61 -6.91
CA GLU A 340 44.42 -2.05 -7.13
C GLU A 340 44.76 -2.38 -8.59
N TYR A 341 44.19 -1.64 -9.55
CA TYR A 341 44.55 -1.73 -10.97
C TYR A 341 46.01 -1.32 -11.23
N ASN A 342 46.49 -0.25 -10.60
CA ASN A 342 47.88 0.18 -10.72
C ASN A 342 48.85 -0.82 -10.06
N LYS A 343 48.49 -1.43 -8.93
CA LYS A 343 49.29 -2.50 -8.31
C LYS A 343 49.43 -3.74 -9.21
N GLN A 344 48.42 -4.05 -10.03
CA GLN A 344 48.46 -5.16 -11.01
C GLN A 344 49.25 -4.83 -12.28
N LEU A 345 49.36 -3.56 -12.67
CA LEU A 345 50.14 -3.13 -13.84
C LEU A 345 51.65 -3.02 -13.57
N PHE A 346 52.05 -2.89 -12.31
CA PHE A 346 53.45 -2.75 -11.89
C PHE A 346 53.98 -3.94 -11.08
N SER A 347 53.25 -5.07 -11.03
CA SER A 347 53.70 -6.38 -10.58
C SER A 347 53.90 -7.31 -11.77
#